data_AF-A0A7Z0PVK7-F1
#
_entry.id   AF-A0A7Z0PVK7-F1
#
_cell.length_a   1.000
_cell.length_b   1.000
_cell.length_c   1.000
_cell.angle_alpha   90.00
_cell.angle_beta   90.00
_cell.angle_gamma   90.00
#
_symmetry.space_group_name_H-M   'P 1'
#
loop_
_entity.id
_entity.type
_entity.pdbx_description
1 polymer ?
#
loop_
_entity_poly.entity_id
_entity_poly.type
_entity_poly.pdbx_seq_one_letter_code
_entity_poly.pdbx_strand_id
1 'polypeptide(L)'
;MNDSSWGAPPQAGHGWPSEHEQRYGTPGGPVQGAVPTGPAYDAHAALAPRDAYATPVAQDAYRDVHRSPGVPGAAGISGAPGPHGDHGQSYGVPAQEGTASAPHGSVRHAPVQHGAPVQRGAFVPQGDAVQHTRPMPVVSEKPQEPMSDASQPSPAPRGPEEPRQRKKKSAGRDLGAAIGVGVGLGVLVLVALFVVKAVFVGVVVAAVGVGLWELTSRLAERKGIKAPLVPLVVGGAAMVIAGYAAGPQGAWLATAFTALAVMVWRMTSPPQDYLRDVTAGLFATFYVPFLATFVSLMLAADDGPERVLTFVLLTIVSDTGAYAVGWRFGTHKLAPRISPGKTREGLLGAMGFSMVAGVLCMTLLVDGGAWWQGLLMGLAVAVSATLGDLGESMIKRDLGIKDMGALLPGHGGIMDRLDSLLPTAPVVWLLLEIFVGS
;
A
#
# COMPACT_ATOMS: atom_id res chain seq x y z
N MET A 1 -13.04 1.63 -12.36
CA MET A 1 -13.49 2.99 -12.75
C MET A 1 -14.11 3.65 -11.54
N ASN A 2 -13.51 4.72 -11.00
CA ASN A 2 -14.03 5.37 -9.79
C ASN A 2 -13.60 6.86 -9.75
N ASP A 3 -14.45 7.74 -10.28
CA ASP A 3 -14.25 9.19 -10.27
C ASP A 3 -15.20 9.86 -9.27
N SER A 4 -14.74 9.95 -8.03
CA SER A 4 -15.40 10.67 -6.95
C SER A 4 -15.03 12.16 -6.97
N SER A 5 -15.52 12.90 -7.97
CA SER A 5 -15.23 14.34 -8.16
C SER A 5 -16.47 15.25 -8.11
N TRP A 6 -17.44 14.90 -7.26
CA TRP A 6 -18.57 15.74 -6.82
C TRP A 6 -18.82 15.43 -5.33
N GLY A 7 -19.21 16.35 -4.46
CA GLY A 7 -19.43 17.79 -4.65
C GLY A 7 -20.27 18.33 -3.49
N ALA A 8 -19.64 18.70 -2.37
CA ALA A 8 -20.36 19.16 -1.18
C ALA A 8 -20.87 20.61 -1.36
N PRO A 9 -22.13 20.91 -1.00
CA PRO A 9 -22.64 22.28 -1.04
C PRO A 9 -22.03 23.12 0.11
N PRO A 10 -21.67 24.40 -0.13
CA PRO A 10 -21.22 25.28 0.94
C PRO A 10 -22.39 25.66 1.86
N GLN A 11 -22.10 25.75 3.16
CA GLN A 11 -23.06 26.29 4.13
C GLN A 11 -23.18 27.81 3.95
N ALA A 12 -24.39 28.30 3.67
CA ALA A 12 -24.70 29.72 3.65
C ALA A 12 -25.45 30.09 4.95
N GLY A 13 -24.83 30.92 5.79
CA GLY A 13 -25.50 31.49 6.97
C GLY A 13 -26.45 32.61 6.57
N HIS A 14 -27.65 32.64 7.15
CA HIS A 14 -28.58 33.75 6.95
C HIS A 14 -28.34 34.86 7.97
N GLY A 15 -28.01 36.06 7.47
CA GLY A 15 -27.99 37.31 8.22
C GLY A 15 -28.26 38.48 7.28
N TRP A 16 -29.40 39.15 7.46
CA TRP A 16 -29.76 40.38 6.75
C TRP A 16 -29.16 41.60 7.46
N PRO A 17 -29.00 42.73 6.75
CA PRO A 17 -29.93 43.83 6.99
C PRO A 17 -30.48 44.50 5.71
N SER A 18 -31.18 45.62 5.93
CA SER A 18 -31.97 46.50 5.06
C SER A 18 -31.21 47.11 3.84
N GLU A 19 -31.79 47.90 2.92
CA GLU A 19 -32.90 48.87 3.03
C GLU A 19 -33.40 49.39 1.66
N HIS A 20 -34.51 50.16 1.62
CA HIS A 20 -35.06 50.96 0.47
C HIS A 20 -35.58 50.18 -0.79
N GLU A 21 -36.68 50.54 -1.49
CA GLU A 21 -37.82 51.46 -1.22
C GLU A 21 -38.99 51.29 -2.25
N GLN A 22 -40.16 51.90 -1.95
CA GLN A 22 -41.26 52.38 -2.83
C GLN A 22 -42.38 51.47 -3.40
N ARG A 23 -43.60 51.72 -2.86
CA ARG A 23 -44.97 51.80 -3.48
C ARG A 23 -45.58 50.50 -4.08
N TYR A 24 -46.89 50.26 -4.12
CA TYR A 24 -48.12 51.08 -3.92
C TYR A 24 -49.20 50.26 -3.16
N GLY A 25 -50.18 50.93 -2.50
CA GLY A 25 -51.52 50.35 -2.21
C GLY A 25 -51.95 50.25 -0.73
N THR A 26 -52.97 51.03 -0.36
CA THR A 26 -53.75 51.00 0.90
C THR A 26 -55.25 50.86 0.59
N PRO A 27 -56.20 50.69 1.55
CA PRO A 27 -56.10 50.51 3.02
C PRO A 27 -56.82 49.24 3.57
N GLY A 28 -56.78 48.96 4.89
CA GLY A 28 -57.37 47.72 5.45
C GLY A 28 -57.85 47.64 6.93
N GLY A 29 -57.58 48.61 7.82
CA GLY A 29 -58.19 48.70 9.17
C GLY A 29 -57.56 47.85 10.32
N PRO A 30 -57.93 48.08 11.62
CA PRO A 30 -57.07 47.68 12.77
C PRO A 30 -57.75 47.08 14.04
N VAL A 31 -57.06 46.15 14.73
CA VAL A 31 -57.20 45.83 16.19
C VAL A 31 -55.83 45.27 16.65
N GLN A 32 -55.01 45.88 17.50
CA GLN A 32 -55.06 46.10 18.97
C GLN A 32 -55.12 44.81 19.84
N GLY A 33 -54.17 44.64 20.80
CA GLY A 33 -54.23 43.58 21.82
C GLY A 33 -52.96 43.33 22.66
N ALA A 34 -52.91 43.91 23.86
CA ALA A 34 -52.17 43.49 25.08
C ALA A 34 -50.61 43.31 25.12
N VAL A 35 -50.00 44.15 25.97
CA VAL A 35 -48.77 43.98 26.81
C VAL A 35 -49.28 44.23 28.27
N PRO A 36 -48.58 44.03 29.43
CA PRO A 36 -47.14 43.85 29.75
C PRO A 36 -46.88 42.61 30.68
N THR A 37 -45.81 42.38 31.50
CA THR A 37 -44.78 43.18 32.21
C THR A 37 -43.43 42.43 32.40
N GLY A 38 -42.35 43.16 32.72
CA GLY A 38 -41.02 42.63 33.16
C GLY A 38 -40.99 42.14 34.63
N PRO A 39 -39.82 42.07 35.34
CA PRO A 39 -38.61 42.91 35.26
C PRO A 39 -37.27 42.08 35.20
N ALA A 40 -36.08 42.58 35.62
CA ALA A 40 -35.25 43.66 35.05
C ALA A 40 -33.79 43.66 35.63
N TYR A 41 -32.78 43.65 34.75
CA TYR A 41 -31.39 44.19 34.83
C TYR A 41 -30.38 43.92 36.00
N ASP A 42 -29.09 44.20 35.68
CA ASP A 42 -27.90 44.45 36.54
C ASP A 42 -27.23 43.28 37.30
N ALA A 43 -25.90 43.24 37.55
CA ALA A 43 -24.72 44.00 37.02
C ALA A 43 -23.37 43.25 37.29
N HIS A 44 -22.23 43.88 36.96
CA HIS A 44 -20.85 43.34 37.09
C HIS A 44 -20.36 43.08 38.53
N ALA A 45 -19.50 42.06 38.74
CA ALA A 45 -18.21 42.19 39.49
C ALA A 45 -17.32 40.92 39.46
N ALA A 46 -16.02 41.13 39.68
CA ALA A 46 -14.89 40.20 39.54
C ALA A 46 -14.79 39.02 40.53
N LEU A 47 -14.06 37.96 40.14
CA LEU A 47 -12.80 37.52 40.78
C LEU A 47 -12.00 36.60 39.82
N ALA A 48 -10.72 36.33 40.11
CA ALA A 48 -9.68 36.01 39.10
C ALA A 48 -8.90 34.66 39.38
N PRO A 49 -7.76 34.31 38.74
CA PRO A 49 -7.57 32.94 38.19
C PRO A 49 -6.33 32.18 38.75
N ARG A 50 -5.92 31.08 38.06
CA ARG A 50 -4.63 30.31 38.02
C ARG A 50 -4.86 28.79 38.10
N ASP A 51 -4.07 27.86 37.55
CA ASP A 51 -2.96 27.81 36.53
C ASP A 51 -2.90 26.32 36.00
N ALA A 52 -2.31 25.85 34.89
CA ALA A 52 -1.08 26.15 34.11
C ALA A 52 0.23 25.61 34.75
N TYR A 53 1.22 24.97 34.10
CA TYR A 53 1.49 24.49 32.72
C TYR A 53 2.05 23.03 32.81
N ALA A 54 1.93 22.08 31.86
CA ALA A 54 2.31 21.96 30.43
C ALA A 54 3.83 21.77 30.13
N THR A 55 4.25 20.53 29.78
CA THR A 55 5.50 20.12 29.05
C THR A 55 6.86 20.35 29.78
N PRO A 56 8.07 19.92 29.31
CA PRO A 56 8.47 19.32 28.01
C PRO A 56 9.46 18.10 28.09
N VAL A 57 10.32 17.94 27.05
CA VAL A 57 11.19 16.79 26.68
C VAL A 57 12.67 17.03 27.02
N ALA A 58 13.47 15.98 27.34
CA ALA A 58 14.94 15.92 27.17
C ALA A 58 15.51 14.47 27.27
N GLN A 59 16.82 14.27 27.03
CA GLN A 59 17.53 12.97 26.95
C GLN A 59 18.78 12.88 27.88
N ASP A 60 19.35 11.66 27.95
CA ASP A 60 20.76 11.30 28.23
C ASP A 60 21.33 11.25 29.68
N ALA A 61 22.49 10.56 29.78
CA ALA A 61 23.51 10.50 30.85
C ALA A 61 23.61 9.26 31.79
N TYR A 62 24.40 8.28 31.30
CA TYR A 62 25.23 7.27 31.99
C TYR A 62 25.73 7.57 33.43
N ARG A 63 25.65 6.58 34.36
CA ARG A 63 26.80 5.97 35.10
C ARG A 63 26.45 5.02 36.28
N ASP A 64 27.23 3.93 36.41
CA ASP A 64 27.99 3.39 37.58
C ASP A 64 27.37 3.40 39.03
N VAL A 65 27.54 2.40 39.94
CA VAL A 65 28.33 1.14 39.98
C VAL A 65 27.98 0.23 41.21
N HIS A 66 28.33 -1.07 41.17
CA HIS A 66 28.24 -2.11 42.25
C HIS A 66 26.81 -2.50 42.71
N ARG A 67 26.53 -3.69 43.31
CA ARG A 67 27.37 -4.76 43.92
C ARG A 67 26.62 -6.12 43.83
N SER A 68 27.32 -7.25 43.69
CA SER A 68 26.76 -8.62 43.93
C SER A 68 27.19 -9.15 45.31
N PRO A 69 26.46 -10.10 45.92
CA PRO A 69 26.89 -11.51 45.83
C PRO A 69 25.78 -12.59 45.96
N GLY A 70 26.14 -13.85 45.71
CA GLY A 70 25.64 -15.01 46.47
C GLY A 70 24.47 -15.83 45.89
N VAL A 71 24.72 -17.13 45.68
CA VAL A 71 23.70 -18.17 45.44
C VAL A 71 23.87 -19.29 46.47
N PRO A 72 22.79 -19.75 47.13
CA PRO A 72 22.67 -21.08 47.72
C PRO A 72 21.66 -21.95 46.94
N GLY A 73 21.63 -23.27 47.16
CA GLY A 73 20.68 -24.15 46.47
C GLY A 73 20.53 -25.57 47.05
N ALA A 74 19.79 -26.40 46.30
CA ALA A 74 19.60 -27.86 46.42
C ALA A 74 18.72 -28.46 47.56
N ALA A 75 17.55 -28.98 47.17
CA ALA A 75 16.90 -30.22 47.66
C ALA A 75 15.81 -30.62 46.62
N GLY A 76 15.78 -31.84 46.06
CA GLY A 76 14.91 -32.96 46.47
C GLY A 76 13.57 -32.97 45.69
N ILE A 77 12.90 -34.06 45.30
CA ILE A 77 12.84 -35.46 45.78
C ILE A 77 12.34 -36.42 44.66
N SER A 78 12.94 -37.63 44.53
CA SER A 78 12.43 -38.96 44.05
C SER A 78 11.67 -39.17 42.71
N GLY A 79 11.92 -40.33 42.04
CA GLY A 79 11.03 -40.97 41.05
C GLY A 79 11.72 -41.79 39.94
N ALA A 80 11.50 -43.12 39.87
CA ALA A 80 12.03 -44.08 38.86
C ALA A 80 11.03 -45.26 38.67
N PRO A 81 11.23 -46.33 37.83
CA PRO A 81 12.41 -46.72 37.02
C PRO A 81 12.21 -47.38 35.62
N GLY A 82 13.29 -47.40 34.81
CA GLY A 82 13.73 -48.53 33.94
C GLY A 82 13.09 -48.74 32.53
N PRO A 83 13.57 -49.74 31.74
CA PRO A 83 14.85 -50.48 31.87
C PRO A 83 15.61 -50.85 30.55
N HIS A 84 16.85 -51.35 30.72
CA HIS A 84 17.68 -52.18 29.80
C HIS A 84 18.29 -51.62 28.50
N GLY A 85 19.53 -52.08 28.23
CA GLY A 85 20.34 -51.84 27.01
C GLY A 85 21.83 -51.89 27.34
N ASP A 86 22.47 -53.05 27.17
CA ASP A 86 23.89 -53.30 27.54
C ASP A 86 24.83 -53.37 26.33
N HIS A 87 26.11 -53.09 26.57
CA HIS A 87 27.33 -53.67 25.96
C HIS A 87 28.48 -52.64 25.87
N GLY A 88 29.70 -53.07 26.20
CA GLY A 88 30.91 -52.26 26.02
C GLY A 88 32.21 -53.08 26.01
N GLN A 89 33.30 -52.47 25.54
CA GLN A 89 34.70 -52.89 25.67
C GLN A 89 35.55 -51.59 25.79
N SER A 90 36.56 -51.45 26.68
CA SER A 90 37.82 -52.22 26.83
C SER A 90 38.77 -52.04 25.63
N TYR A 91 40.04 -51.61 25.75
CA TYR A 91 40.87 -51.05 26.84
C TYR A 91 42.14 -50.46 26.16
N GLY A 92 42.82 -49.42 26.68
CA GLY A 92 44.19 -49.07 26.23
C GLY A 92 44.62 -47.59 26.29
N VAL A 93 45.63 -47.28 27.10
CA VAL A 93 46.33 -46.00 27.36
C VAL A 93 47.76 -46.41 27.81
N PRO A 94 48.92 -45.80 27.40
CA PRO A 94 49.23 -44.38 27.71
C PRO A 94 50.24 -43.60 26.79
N ALA A 95 50.39 -42.30 27.10
CA ALA A 95 51.63 -41.48 26.98
C ALA A 95 52.22 -41.22 25.56
N GLN A 96 53.07 -40.23 25.27
CA GLN A 96 53.65 -39.03 25.95
C GLN A 96 54.09 -38.05 24.80
N GLU A 97 54.37 -36.75 24.92
CA GLU A 97 54.36 -35.73 25.98
C GLU A 97 54.26 -34.31 25.32
N GLY A 98 54.38 -33.21 26.08
CA GLY A 98 54.72 -31.87 25.55
C GLY A 98 53.78 -30.74 25.99
N THR A 99 54.15 -29.98 27.02
CA THR A 99 53.33 -28.90 27.61
C THR A 99 53.54 -27.52 26.99
N ALA A 100 52.50 -26.68 27.08
CA ALA A 100 52.46 -25.28 26.66
C ALA A 100 53.47 -24.36 27.35
N SER A 101 53.76 -23.18 26.75
CA SER A 101 53.64 -21.85 27.39
C SER A 101 54.00 -20.68 26.44
N ALA A 102 53.38 -19.53 26.66
CA ALA A 102 53.88 -18.20 26.28
C ALA A 102 54.37 -17.49 27.57
N PRO A 103 55.22 -16.42 27.56
CA PRO A 103 54.77 -15.08 27.15
C PRO A 103 55.86 -14.07 26.68
N HIS A 104 55.46 -12.81 26.43
CA HIS A 104 56.23 -11.54 26.49
C HIS A 104 57.49 -11.28 25.61
N GLY A 105 57.67 -10.01 25.17
CA GLY A 105 59.00 -9.37 25.28
C GLY A 105 59.64 -8.67 24.06
N SER A 106 59.19 -7.46 23.72
CA SER A 106 60.03 -6.28 23.36
C SER A 106 61.32 -6.35 22.48
N VAL A 107 61.28 -5.62 21.34
CA VAL A 107 62.21 -4.51 20.95
C VAL A 107 63.63 -4.78 20.35
N ARG A 108 63.92 -4.11 19.19
CA ARG A 108 65.18 -3.47 18.66
C ARG A 108 65.98 -4.02 17.44
N HIS A 109 66.32 -3.05 16.55
CA HIS A 109 67.50 -2.85 15.66
C HIS A 109 67.79 -3.65 14.35
N ALA A 110 67.65 -2.94 13.19
CA ALA A 110 68.67 -2.49 12.17
C ALA A 110 69.74 -3.49 11.57
N PRO A 111 70.42 -3.24 10.41
CA PRO A 111 70.64 -1.98 9.64
C PRO A 111 70.47 -2.04 8.08
N VAL A 112 70.12 -0.97 7.32
CA VAL A 112 70.87 0.17 6.66
C VAL A 112 71.63 -0.11 5.33
N GLN A 113 71.25 0.63 4.26
CA GLN A 113 72.07 1.34 3.23
C GLN A 113 71.15 2.34 2.47
N HIS A 114 71.36 3.67 2.49
CA HIS A 114 72.17 4.54 1.58
C HIS A 114 71.60 4.69 0.14
N GLY A 115 71.41 5.89 -0.45
CA GLY A 115 71.71 7.28 -0.01
C GLY A 115 70.88 8.38 -0.74
N ALA A 116 71.15 9.67 -0.46
CA ALA A 116 70.36 10.87 -0.88
C ALA A 116 71.02 11.65 -2.06
N PRO A 117 70.72 12.92 -2.47
CA PRO A 117 70.16 14.12 -1.77
C PRO A 117 68.99 14.85 -2.53
N VAL A 118 68.58 16.12 -2.26
CA VAL A 118 68.02 16.83 -1.07
C VAL A 118 67.69 18.30 -1.45
N GLN A 119 66.52 18.83 -1.06
CA GLN A 119 66.26 20.24 -0.65
C GLN A 119 64.85 20.30 0.02
N ARG A 120 64.74 20.49 1.35
CA ARG A 120 64.53 21.77 2.09
C ARG A 120 63.28 22.54 1.64
N GLY A 121 62.32 22.95 2.49
CA GLY A 121 62.08 22.87 3.95
C GLY A 121 60.88 23.80 4.30
N ALA A 122 60.32 23.97 5.51
CA ALA A 122 60.46 23.35 6.85
C ALA A 122 59.12 23.58 7.64
N PHE A 123 59.02 23.23 8.94
CA PHE A 123 57.72 23.00 9.62
C PHE A 123 57.62 23.53 11.07
N VAL A 124 56.71 24.51 11.33
CA VAL A 124 55.90 24.70 12.60
C VAL A 124 56.75 25.03 13.89
N PRO A 125 56.23 25.41 15.10
CA PRO A 125 54.87 25.77 15.62
C PRO A 125 54.69 27.15 16.33
N GLN A 126 53.40 27.53 16.49
CA GLN A 126 52.67 28.04 17.68
C GLN A 126 53.27 29.02 18.72
N GLY A 127 52.47 30.04 19.11
CA GLY A 127 52.61 30.83 20.35
C GLY A 127 51.61 31.99 20.44
N ASP A 128 50.86 32.11 21.55
CA ASP A 128 49.80 33.12 21.74
C ASP A 128 50.30 34.43 22.37
N ALA A 129 49.87 35.61 21.84
CA ALA A 129 49.63 36.83 22.63
C ALA A 129 48.95 37.98 21.83
N VAL A 130 47.76 38.37 22.28
CA VAL A 130 47.14 39.72 22.31
C VAL A 130 47.77 40.86 21.47
N GLN A 131 46.97 41.43 20.55
CA GLN A 131 46.95 42.90 20.35
C GLN A 131 45.64 43.44 19.74
N HIS A 132 45.37 44.72 19.97
CA HIS A 132 44.06 45.36 19.76
C HIS A 132 43.69 45.59 18.29
N THR A 133 42.41 45.32 17.96
CA THR A 133 41.73 45.95 16.82
C THR A 133 41.45 47.43 17.10
N ARG A 134 41.53 48.27 16.06
CA ARG A 134 40.97 49.63 16.03
C ARG A 134 39.96 49.74 14.87
N PRO A 135 38.94 50.64 14.95
CA PRO A 135 37.76 50.55 14.10
C PRO A 135 37.97 51.17 12.71
N MET A 136 37.23 50.65 11.73
CA MET A 136 36.94 51.36 10.47
C MET A 136 36.00 52.55 10.73
N PRO A 137 36.09 53.65 9.95
CA PRO A 137 35.26 54.83 10.15
C PRO A 137 33.80 54.61 9.71
N VAL A 138 32.86 55.09 10.54
CA VAL A 138 31.44 55.24 10.17
C VAL A 138 31.30 56.49 9.30
N VAL A 139 30.62 56.38 8.16
CA VAL A 139 30.23 57.53 7.34
C VAL A 139 28.90 58.08 7.88
N SER A 140 28.90 59.33 8.34
CA SER A 140 27.70 60.01 8.84
C SER A 140 26.85 60.55 7.69
N GLU A 141 25.72 59.93 7.43
CA GLU A 141 24.69 60.47 6.53
C GLU A 141 23.83 61.52 7.28
N LYS A 142 23.56 62.66 6.64
CA LYS A 142 22.70 63.71 7.19
C LYS A 142 21.28 63.60 6.61
N PRO A 143 20.22 63.93 7.36
CA PRO A 143 18.85 63.87 6.84
C PRO A 143 18.62 64.83 5.67
N GLN A 144 17.88 64.38 4.66
CA GLN A 144 17.23 65.24 3.67
C GLN A 144 15.72 65.24 3.92
N GLU A 145 15.09 66.40 3.81
CA GLU A 145 13.64 66.58 3.93
C GLU A 145 12.92 66.15 2.63
N PRO A 146 11.64 65.75 2.70
CA PRO A 146 10.93 65.16 1.56
C PRO A 146 10.57 66.20 0.49
N MET A 147 11.02 65.98 -0.75
CA MET A 147 10.53 66.70 -1.92
C MET A 147 9.35 65.99 -2.60
N SER A 148 8.49 66.79 -3.23
CA SER A 148 7.16 66.43 -3.72
C SER A 148 7.14 65.75 -5.10
N ASP A 149 6.04 65.03 -5.34
CA ASP A 149 5.43 64.68 -6.64
C ASP A 149 6.28 64.81 -7.92
N ALA A 150 6.62 63.65 -8.48
CA ALA A 150 6.97 63.49 -9.89
C ALA A 150 6.07 62.40 -10.51
N SER A 151 5.32 62.75 -11.55
CA SER A 151 4.16 61.98 -12.00
C SER A 151 4.51 60.62 -12.63
N GLN A 152 3.89 59.55 -12.13
CA GLN A 152 3.87 58.26 -12.83
C GLN A 152 2.79 58.27 -13.93
N PRO A 153 3.03 57.67 -15.11
CA PRO A 153 1.98 57.50 -16.13
C PRO A 153 0.93 56.49 -15.66
N SER A 154 -0.35 56.87 -15.67
CA SER A 154 -1.45 55.96 -15.34
C SER A 154 -1.51 54.77 -16.30
N PRO A 155 -1.76 53.53 -15.83
CA PRO A 155 -2.00 52.40 -16.70
C PRO A 155 -3.30 52.59 -17.48
N ALA A 156 -3.27 52.30 -18.79
CA ALA A 156 -4.45 52.43 -19.64
C ALA A 156 -5.61 51.52 -19.17
N PRO A 157 -6.87 51.95 -19.30
CA PRO A 157 -8.01 51.15 -18.89
C PRO A 157 -8.09 49.88 -19.74
N ARG A 158 -8.10 48.71 -19.08
CA ARG A 158 -8.41 47.44 -19.75
C ARG A 158 -9.87 47.46 -20.21
N GLY A 159 -10.09 47.22 -21.50
CA GLY A 159 -11.42 46.95 -22.03
C GLY A 159 -12.04 45.69 -21.41
N PRO A 160 -13.37 45.50 -21.52
CA PRO A 160 -14.06 44.36 -20.94
C PRO A 160 -13.53 43.05 -21.54
N GLU A 161 -13.13 42.11 -20.68
CA GLU A 161 -12.72 40.77 -21.13
C GLU A 161 -13.92 40.01 -21.69
N GLU A 162 -13.83 39.53 -22.93
CA GLU A 162 -14.85 38.64 -23.49
C GLU A 162 -14.96 37.36 -22.64
N PRO A 163 -16.17 36.87 -22.34
CA PRO A 163 -16.36 35.67 -21.55
C PRO A 163 -15.86 34.45 -22.33
N ARG A 164 -14.63 33.99 -22.02
CA ARG A 164 -13.98 32.81 -22.62
C ARG A 164 -14.93 31.61 -22.58
N GLN A 165 -15.57 31.31 -23.71
CA GLN A 165 -16.52 30.22 -23.83
C GLN A 165 -15.85 28.89 -23.46
N ARG A 166 -16.22 28.36 -22.29
CA ARG A 166 -15.65 27.13 -21.72
C ARG A 166 -16.17 25.93 -22.51
N LYS A 167 -15.55 25.65 -23.67
CA LYS A 167 -15.88 24.53 -24.58
C LYS A 167 -16.08 23.24 -23.77
N LYS A 168 -17.33 22.80 -23.64
CA LYS A 168 -17.68 21.50 -23.06
C LYS A 168 -17.04 20.43 -23.93
N LYS A 169 -15.97 19.78 -23.45
CA LYS A 169 -15.46 18.56 -24.10
C LYS A 169 -16.57 17.52 -24.04
N SER A 170 -17.03 17.05 -25.19
CA SER A 170 -18.09 16.03 -25.25
C SER A 170 -17.52 14.68 -24.82
N ALA A 171 -17.80 14.28 -23.57
CA ALA A 171 -17.36 13.01 -23.00
C ALA A 171 -18.14 11.79 -23.52
N GLY A 172 -19.18 11.99 -24.34
CA GLY A 172 -20.08 10.91 -24.77
C GLY A 172 -19.58 10.07 -25.95
N ARG A 173 -18.60 10.56 -26.74
CA ARG A 173 -18.22 9.91 -28.00
C ARG A 173 -17.39 8.64 -27.81
N ASP A 174 -16.56 8.61 -26.77
CA ASP A 174 -15.61 7.51 -26.55
C ASP A 174 -16.22 6.36 -25.72
N LEU A 175 -17.40 6.56 -25.12
CA LEU A 175 -18.11 5.56 -24.32
C LEU A 175 -18.54 4.34 -25.15
N GLY A 176 -19.03 4.54 -26.38
CA GLY A 176 -19.40 3.44 -27.27
C GLY A 176 -18.19 2.61 -27.69
N ALA A 177 -17.04 3.26 -27.92
CA ALA A 177 -15.78 2.57 -28.22
C ALA A 177 -15.25 1.79 -27.01
N ALA A 178 -15.31 2.38 -25.80
CA ALA A 178 -14.94 1.71 -24.56
C ALA A 178 -15.78 0.44 -24.31
N ILE A 179 -17.11 0.53 -24.48
CA ILE A 179 -18.01 -0.63 -24.35
C ILE A 179 -17.69 -1.68 -25.43
N GLY A 180 -17.48 -1.28 -26.68
CA GLY A 180 -17.11 -2.19 -27.77
C GLY A 180 -15.80 -2.94 -27.52
N VAL A 181 -14.76 -2.26 -27.01
CA VAL A 181 -13.48 -2.88 -26.64
C VAL A 181 -13.64 -3.81 -25.42
N GLY A 182 -14.39 -3.40 -24.40
CA GLY A 182 -14.64 -4.22 -23.21
C GLY A 182 -15.41 -5.50 -23.52
N VAL A 183 -16.48 -5.41 -24.32
CA VAL A 183 -17.26 -6.56 -24.78
C VAL A 183 -16.43 -7.44 -25.72
N GLY A 184 -15.68 -6.85 -26.67
CA GLY A 184 -14.81 -7.60 -27.57
C GLY A 184 -13.72 -8.38 -26.84
N LEU A 185 -13.11 -7.80 -25.82
CA LEU A 185 -12.13 -8.47 -24.97
C LEU A 185 -12.78 -9.58 -24.12
N GLY A 186 -13.97 -9.33 -23.54
CA GLY A 186 -14.71 -10.34 -22.80
C GLY A 186 -15.10 -11.55 -23.65
N VAL A 187 -15.60 -11.32 -24.88
CA VAL A 187 -15.89 -12.38 -25.84
C VAL A 187 -14.62 -13.12 -26.25
N LEU A 188 -13.50 -12.43 -26.50
CA LEU A 188 -12.22 -13.06 -26.82
C LEU A 188 -11.73 -13.97 -25.68
N VAL A 189 -11.86 -13.53 -24.42
CA VAL A 189 -11.49 -14.32 -23.23
C VAL A 189 -12.39 -15.56 -23.08
N LEU A 190 -13.70 -15.43 -23.28
CA LEU A 190 -14.63 -16.57 -23.25
C LEU A 190 -14.38 -17.56 -24.39
N VAL A 191 -14.13 -17.08 -25.61
CA VAL A 191 -13.78 -17.94 -26.75
C VAL A 191 -12.45 -18.65 -26.51
N ALA A 192 -11.44 -17.97 -25.94
CA ALA A 192 -10.20 -18.61 -25.55
C ALA A 192 -10.41 -19.69 -24.47
N LEU A 193 -11.25 -19.41 -23.47
CA LEU A 193 -11.54 -20.34 -22.36
C LEU A 193 -12.17 -21.66 -22.83
N PHE A 194 -13.19 -21.56 -23.69
CA PHE A 194 -13.98 -22.73 -24.14
C PHE A 194 -13.44 -23.43 -25.39
N VAL A 195 -12.71 -22.74 -26.28
CA VAL A 195 -12.23 -23.32 -27.56
C VAL A 195 -10.78 -23.79 -27.48
N VAL A 196 -9.90 -23.05 -26.77
CA VAL A 196 -8.47 -23.39 -26.70
C VAL A 196 -7.88 -23.05 -25.33
N LYS A 197 -8.02 -23.96 -24.35
CA LYS A 197 -7.50 -23.78 -22.96
C LYS A 197 -6.08 -23.18 -22.92
N ALA A 198 -5.17 -23.60 -23.81
CA ALA A 198 -3.81 -23.07 -23.92
C ALA A 198 -3.70 -21.58 -24.30
N VAL A 199 -4.62 -21.04 -25.11
CA VAL A 199 -4.69 -19.59 -25.42
C VAL A 199 -5.13 -18.81 -24.19
N PHE A 200 -6.10 -19.33 -23.42
CA PHE A 200 -6.49 -18.72 -22.15
C PHE A 200 -5.33 -18.70 -21.14
N VAL A 201 -4.57 -19.79 -21.01
CA VAL A 201 -3.32 -19.82 -20.21
C VAL A 201 -2.35 -18.72 -20.69
N GLY A 202 -2.20 -18.52 -22.00
CA GLY A 202 -1.43 -17.41 -22.57
C GLY A 202 -1.94 -16.02 -22.16
N VAL A 203 -3.26 -15.82 -22.08
CA VAL A 203 -3.87 -14.57 -21.58
C VAL A 203 -3.57 -14.36 -20.09
N VAL A 204 -3.63 -15.42 -19.26
CA VAL A 204 -3.26 -15.33 -17.83
C VAL A 204 -1.78 -14.99 -17.67
N VAL A 205 -0.88 -15.63 -18.43
CA VAL A 205 0.56 -15.28 -18.45
C VAL A 205 0.78 -13.82 -18.85
N ALA A 206 0.07 -13.32 -19.86
CA ALA A 206 0.17 -11.92 -20.28
C ALA A 206 -0.32 -10.94 -19.20
N ALA A 207 -1.47 -11.22 -18.57
CA ALA A 207 -2.01 -10.40 -17.47
C ALA A 207 -1.07 -10.38 -16.25
N VAL A 208 -0.51 -11.53 -15.89
CA VAL A 208 0.53 -11.66 -14.83
C VAL A 208 1.78 -10.85 -15.17
N GLY A 209 2.28 -10.95 -16.41
CA GLY A 209 3.46 -10.20 -16.86
C GLY A 209 3.26 -8.68 -16.80
N VAL A 210 2.10 -8.20 -17.24
CA VAL A 210 1.75 -6.77 -17.16
C VAL A 210 1.53 -6.32 -15.71
N GLY A 211 0.83 -7.10 -14.89
CA GLY A 211 0.62 -6.77 -13.48
C GLY A 211 1.93 -6.70 -12.69
N LEU A 212 2.86 -7.63 -12.94
CA LEU A 212 4.22 -7.58 -12.39
C LEU A 212 4.98 -6.33 -12.87
N TRP A 213 4.86 -5.96 -14.14
CA TRP A 213 5.48 -4.73 -14.66
C TRP A 213 4.91 -3.46 -14.00
N GLU A 214 3.60 -3.33 -13.86
CA GLU A 214 2.96 -2.19 -13.19
C GLU A 214 3.39 -2.10 -11.71
N LEU A 215 3.29 -3.19 -10.96
CA LEU A 215 3.64 -3.24 -9.54
C LEU A 215 5.13 -2.95 -9.29
N THR A 216 6.03 -3.58 -10.05
CA THR A 216 7.48 -3.36 -9.88
C THR A 216 7.92 -1.97 -10.34
N SER A 217 7.30 -1.41 -11.39
CA SER A 217 7.55 -0.04 -11.81
C SER A 217 7.12 0.96 -10.73
N ARG A 218 5.93 0.79 -10.13
CA ARG A 218 5.46 1.67 -9.04
C ARG A 218 6.30 1.53 -7.76
N LEU A 219 6.78 0.33 -7.43
CA LEU A 219 7.74 0.10 -6.34
C LEU A 219 9.08 0.83 -6.60
N ALA A 220 9.59 0.81 -7.83
CA ALA A 220 10.79 1.55 -8.20
C ALA A 220 10.57 3.09 -8.19
N GLU A 221 9.51 3.56 -8.84
CA GLU A 221 9.14 4.99 -8.97
C GLU A 221 8.88 5.67 -7.62
N ARG A 222 8.22 4.99 -6.67
CA ARG A 222 7.70 5.60 -5.43
C ARG A 222 8.49 5.27 -4.18
N LYS A 223 9.31 4.20 -4.20
CA LYS A 223 10.08 3.71 -3.03
C LYS A 223 11.55 3.38 -3.35
N GLY A 224 11.98 3.49 -4.61
CA GLY A 224 13.33 3.11 -5.03
C GLY A 224 13.62 1.60 -5.01
N ILE A 225 12.59 0.78 -4.82
CA ILE A 225 12.69 -0.67 -4.65
C ILE A 225 12.95 -1.36 -6.00
N LYS A 226 14.04 -2.13 -6.09
CA LYS A 226 14.49 -2.79 -7.33
C LYS A 226 14.14 -4.28 -7.34
N ALA A 227 12.85 -4.58 -7.25
CA ALA A 227 12.34 -5.94 -7.43
C ALA A 227 12.67 -6.43 -8.86
N PRO A 228 13.34 -7.59 -9.05
CA PRO A 228 13.91 -7.97 -10.33
C PRO A 228 12.85 -8.52 -11.30
N LEU A 229 12.35 -7.66 -12.20
CA LEU A 229 11.25 -7.98 -13.11
C LEU A 229 11.49 -9.23 -13.99
N VAL A 230 12.72 -9.45 -14.48
CA VAL A 230 13.02 -10.57 -15.40
C VAL A 230 12.72 -11.95 -14.78
N PRO A 231 13.31 -12.35 -13.63
CA PRO A 231 12.96 -13.61 -12.98
C PRO A 231 11.51 -13.63 -12.49
N LEU A 232 10.91 -12.48 -12.15
CA LEU A 232 9.48 -12.43 -11.78
C LEU A 232 8.56 -12.77 -12.94
N VAL A 233 8.78 -12.25 -14.15
CA VAL A 233 7.94 -12.51 -15.33
C VAL A 233 8.20 -13.92 -15.87
N VAL A 234 9.46 -14.35 -16.00
CA VAL A 234 9.81 -15.70 -16.46
C VAL A 234 9.32 -16.76 -15.47
N GLY A 235 9.56 -16.55 -14.18
CA GLY A 235 9.07 -17.41 -13.10
C GLY A 235 7.55 -17.40 -12.98
N GLY A 236 6.92 -16.25 -13.18
CA GLY A 236 5.46 -16.12 -13.17
C GLY A 236 4.78 -16.85 -14.33
N ALA A 237 5.35 -16.77 -15.53
CA ALA A 237 4.93 -17.60 -16.66
C ALA A 237 5.12 -19.10 -16.35
N ALA A 238 6.25 -19.47 -15.74
CA ALA A 238 6.52 -20.85 -15.34
C ALA A 238 5.53 -21.37 -14.29
N MET A 239 5.12 -20.57 -13.29
CA MET A 239 4.10 -20.97 -12.30
C MET A 239 2.76 -21.25 -12.96
N VAL A 240 2.28 -20.31 -13.78
CA VAL A 240 0.97 -20.42 -14.46
C VAL A 240 0.94 -21.64 -15.41
N ILE A 241 2.00 -21.84 -16.20
CA ILE A 241 2.12 -22.97 -17.13
C ILE A 241 2.30 -24.30 -16.38
N ALA A 242 3.13 -24.35 -15.34
CA ALA A 242 3.36 -25.58 -14.56
C ALA A 242 2.16 -25.95 -13.68
N GLY A 243 1.36 -24.97 -13.22
CA GLY A 243 0.08 -25.22 -12.57
C GLY A 243 -0.91 -25.90 -13.53
N TYR A 244 -1.02 -25.41 -14.76
CA TYR A 244 -1.87 -26.03 -15.78
C TYR A 244 -1.37 -27.43 -16.20
N ALA A 245 -0.07 -27.60 -16.44
CA ALA A 245 0.48 -28.81 -17.05
C ALA A 245 0.95 -29.90 -16.05
N ALA A 246 1.18 -29.54 -14.80
CA ALA A 246 1.73 -30.42 -13.75
C ALA A 246 1.13 -30.15 -12.35
N GLY A 247 -0.07 -29.55 -12.31
CA GLY A 247 -0.87 -29.38 -11.11
C GLY A 247 -0.21 -28.56 -9.99
N PRO A 248 -0.68 -28.72 -8.74
CA PRO A 248 -0.16 -27.99 -7.59
C PRO A 248 1.35 -28.21 -7.37
N GLN A 249 1.87 -29.40 -7.65
CA GLN A 249 3.30 -29.71 -7.51
C GLN A 249 4.14 -28.87 -8.47
N GLY A 250 3.72 -28.76 -9.73
CA GLY A 250 4.36 -27.90 -10.73
C GLY A 250 4.35 -26.43 -10.31
N ALA A 251 3.21 -25.92 -9.83
CA ALA A 251 3.07 -24.56 -9.34
C ALA A 251 4.01 -24.24 -8.16
N TRP A 252 4.06 -25.10 -7.13
CA TRP A 252 4.92 -24.91 -5.96
C TRP A 252 6.42 -24.97 -6.30
N LEU A 253 6.82 -25.91 -7.16
CA LEU A 253 8.22 -25.98 -7.63
C LEU A 253 8.62 -24.73 -8.42
N ALA A 254 7.78 -24.26 -9.34
CA ALA A 254 8.02 -23.03 -10.08
C ALA A 254 8.09 -21.80 -9.14
N THR A 255 7.27 -21.75 -8.09
CA THR A 255 7.33 -20.70 -7.06
C THR A 255 8.67 -20.73 -6.31
N ALA A 256 9.13 -21.91 -5.88
CA ALA A 256 10.40 -22.09 -5.19
C ALA A 256 11.61 -21.71 -6.08
N PHE A 257 11.63 -22.15 -7.34
CA PHE A 257 12.67 -21.75 -8.30
C PHE A 257 12.64 -20.26 -8.61
N THR A 258 11.46 -19.63 -8.66
CA THR A 258 11.33 -18.18 -8.85
C THR A 258 11.87 -17.41 -7.65
N ALA A 259 11.55 -17.84 -6.42
CA ALA A 259 12.09 -17.24 -5.20
C ALA A 259 13.63 -17.29 -5.17
N LEU A 260 14.21 -18.45 -5.51
CA LEU A 260 15.65 -18.60 -5.65
C LEU A 260 16.23 -17.71 -6.77
N ALA A 261 15.56 -17.65 -7.92
CA ALA A 261 15.99 -16.81 -9.05
C ALA A 261 15.94 -15.31 -8.72
N VAL A 262 14.94 -14.84 -7.96
CA VAL A 262 14.85 -13.46 -7.44
C VAL A 262 16.03 -13.15 -6.52
N MET A 263 16.39 -14.06 -5.61
CA MET A 263 17.54 -13.91 -4.71
C MET A 263 18.86 -13.88 -5.49
N VAL A 264 19.13 -14.90 -6.32
CA VAL A 264 20.37 -15.01 -7.12
C VAL A 264 20.51 -13.84 -8.09
N TRP A 265 19.43 -13.43 -8.77
CA TRP A 265 19.46 -12.25 -9.63
C TRP A 265 19.86 -10.99 -8.85
N ARG A 266 19.31 -10.81 -7.64
CA ARG A 266 19.60 -9.60 -6.85
C ARG A 266 21.01 -9.59 -6.24
N MET A 267 21.69 -10.74 -6.17
CA MET A 267 23.14 -10.84 -5.85
C MET A 267 24.06 -10.35 -6.98
N THR A 268 23.57 -10.23 -8.23
CA THR A 268 24.37 -9.68 -9.35
C THR A 268 24.54 -8.15 -9.25
N SER A 269 23.80 -7.51 -8.34
CA SER A 269 23.79 -6.06 -8.13
C SER A 269 24.37 -5.71 -6.75
N PRO A 270 24.87 -4.48 -6.54
CA PRO A 270 25.48 -4.06 -5.27
C PRO A 270 24.61 -4.36 -4.03
N PRO A 271 25.22 -4.70 -2.87
CA PRO A 271 24.52 -5.30 -1.73
C PRO A 271 23.62 -4.33 -0.94
N GLN A 272 23.71 -3.02 -1.20
CA GLN A 272 22.79 -2.03 -0.64
C GLN A 272 21.35 -2.41 -0.96
N ASP A 273 20.45 -2.25 0.01
CA ASP A 273 19.02 -2.55 -0.10
C ASP A 273 18.65 -4.01 -0.48
N TYR A 274 19.60 -4.95 -0.48
CA TYR A 274 19.36 -6.34 -0.92
C TYR A 274 18.13 -6.98 -0.26
N LEU A 275 17.99 -6.88 1.06
CA LEU A 275 16.83 -7.44 1.78
C LEU A 275 15.51 -6.75 1.41
N ARG A 276 15.50 -5.44 1.13
CA ARG A 276 14.30 -4.69 0.74
C ARG A 276 13.85 -5.10 -0.66
N ASP A 277 14.80 -5.18 -1.59
CA ASP A 277 14.52 -5.54 -2.98
C ASP A 277 14.14 -7.03 -3.12
N VAL A 278 14.74 -7.94 -2.33
CA VAL A 278 14.37 -9.36 -2.28
C VAL A 278 13.01 -9.56 -1.61
N THR A 279 12.73 -8.95 -0.45
CA THR A 279 11.41 -9.10 0.20
C THR A 279 10.28 -8.53 -0.65
N ALA A 280 10.49 -7.42 -1.36
CA ALA A 280 9.54 -6.91 -2.34
C ALA A 280 9.40 -7.83 -3.57
N GLY A 281 10.49 -8.45 -4.03
CA GLY A 281 10.44 -9.46 -5.10
C GLY A 281 9.67 -10.71 -4.70
N LEU A 282 9.90 -11.24 -3.50
CA LEU A 282 9.14 -12.37 -2.96
C LEU A 282 7.67 -12.00 -2.72
N PHE A 283 7.38 -10.80 -2.21
CA PHE A 283 6.01 -10.28 -2.13
C PHE A 283 5.34 -10.25 -3.51
N ALA A 284 5.99 -9.69 -4.54
CA ALA A 284 5.46 -9.67 -5.89
C ALA A 284 5.27 -11.09 -6.48
N THR A 285 6.15 -12.03 -6.15
CA THR A 285 6.06 -13.46 -6.52
C THR A 285 4.80 -14.10 -5.93
N PHE A 286 4.56 -13.93 -4.63
CA PHE A 286 3.38 -14.50 -3.98
C PHE A 286 2.08 -13.78 -4.35
N TYR A 287 2.12 -12.45 -4.48
CA TYR A 287 0.92 -11.63 -4.70
C TYR A 287 0.37 -11.72 -6.13
N VAL A 288 1.22 -11.86 -7.16
CA VAL A 288 0.77 -11.81 -8.56
C VAL A 288 0.74 -13.19 -9.23
N PRO A 289 1.87 -13.82 -9.66
CA PRO A 289 1.81 -15.08 -10.40
C PRO A 289 1.32 -16.27 -9.56
N PHE A 290 1.72 -16.38 -8.28
CA PHE A 290 1.29 -17.50 -7.44
C PHE A 290 -0.24 -17.49 -7.24
N LEU A 291 -0.82 -16.36 -6.88
CA LEU A 291 -2.29 -16.21 -6.79
C LEU A 291 -2.98 -16.42 -8.14
N ALA A 292 -2.43 -15.93 -9.25
CA ALA A 292 -2.97 -16.17 -10.59
C ALA A 292 -2.93 -17.65 -11.02
N THR A 293 -1.99 -18.43 -10.49
CA THR A 293 -1.80 -19.85 -10.85
C THR A 293 -3.01 -20.70 -10.43
N PHE A 294 -3.75 -20.31 -9.39
CA PHE A 294 -5.01 -20.98 -9.03
C PHE A 294 -6.09 -20.91 -10.12
N VAL A 295 -6.06 -19.90 -11.00
CA VAL A 295 -6.93 -19.86 -12.19
C VAL A 295 -6.54 -20.93 -13.21
N SER A 296 -5.24 -21.26 -13.30
CA SER A 296 -4.74 -22.35 -14.16
C SER A 296 -4.94 -23.73 -13.54
N LEU A 297 -4.91 -23.84 -12.21
CA LEU A 297 -5.33 -25.06 -11.49
C LEU A 297 -6.83 -25.33 -11.69
N MET A 298 -7.69 -24.30 -11.61
CA MET A 298 -9.11 -24.44 -11.96
C MET A 298 -9.30 -24.88 -13.42
N LEU A 299 -8.52 -24.37 -14.38
CA LEU A 299 -8.65 -24.73 -15.80
C LEU A 299 -8.12 -26.14 -16.15
N ALA A 300 -7.23 -26.69 -15.32
CA ALA A 300 -6.65 -28.01 -15.50
C ALA A 300 -7.65 -29.16 -15.24
N ALA A 301 -8.72 -28.88 -14.47
CA ALA A 301 -9.86 -29.77 -14.30
C ALA A 301 -10.54 -30.12 -15.63
N ASP A 302 -11.29 -31.22 -15.66
CA ASP A 302 -12.09 -31.62 -16.83
C ASP A 302 -13.13 -30.52 -17.16
N ASP A 303 -13.99 -30.16 -16.20
CA ASP A 303 -14.92 -29.01 -16.20
C ASP A 303 -14.24 -27.66 -15.92
N GLY A 304 -12.94 -27.55 -16.20
CA GLY A 304 -12.15 -26.35 -15.93
C GLY A 304 -12.67 -25.04 -16.54
N PRO A 305 -13.24 -25.01 -17.76
CA PRO A 305 -13.89 -23.82 -18.31
C PRO A 305 -15.07 -23.33 -17.45
N GLU A 306 -15.90 -24.25 -16.96
CA GLU A 306 -17.07 -24.01 -16.13
C GLU A 306 -16.68 -23.52 -14.73
N ARG A 307 -15.61 -24.07 -14.15
CA ARG A 307 -14.99 -23.61 -12.89
C ARG A 307 -14.45 -22.19 -12.99
N VAL A 308 -13.68 -21.89 -14.05
CA VAL A 308 -13.14 -20.54 -14.29
C VAL A 308 -14.24 -19.53 -14.62
N LEU A 309 -15.27 -19.94 -15.38
CA LEU A 309 -16.46 -19.11 -15.62
C LEU A 309 -17.20 -18.81 -14.31
N THR A 310 -17.39 -19.81 -13.45
CA THR A 310 -18.00 -19.65 -12.11
C THR A 310 -17.20 -18.65 -11.27
N PHE A 311 -15.88 -18.78 -11.19
CA PHE A 311 -14.98 -17.83 -10.53
C PHE A 311 -15.18 -16.38 -11.02
N VAL A 312 -15.16 -16.17 -12.34
CA VAL A 312 -15.30 -14.84 -12.95
C VAL A 312 -16.72 -14.26 -12.80
N LEU A 313 -17.77 -15.08 -12.87
CA LEU A 313 -19.14 -14.65 -12.66
C LEU A 313 -19.38 -14.21 -11.20
N LEU A 314 -18.90 -14.97 -10.22
CA LEU A 314 -19.12 -14.64 -8.81
C LEU A 314 -18.38 -13.37 -8.38
N THR A 315 -17.18 -13.08 -8.91
CA THR A 315 -16.46 -11.83 -8.63
C THR A 315 -17.15 -10.64 -9.28
N ILE A 316 -17.54 -10.73 -10.55
CA ILE A 316 -18.30 -9.67 -11.23
C ILE A 316 -19.63 -9.38 -10.51
N VAL A 317 -20.35 -10.42 -10.07
CA VAL A 317 -21.62 -10.26 -9.34
C VAL A 317 -21.39 -9.70 -7.92
N SER A 318 -20.34 -10.13 -7.22
CA SER A 318 -19.91 -9.56 -5.93
C SER A 318 -19.69 -8.05 -6.06
N ASP A 319 -18.86 -7.62 -7.01
CA ASP A 319 -18.48 -6.21 -7.17
C ASP A 319 -19.66 -5.36 -7.67
N THR A 320 -20.52 -5.94 -8.51
CA THR A 320 -21.77 -5.29 -8.96
C THR A 320 -22.77 -5.14 -7.81
N GLY A 321 -22.93 -6.17 -6.96
CA GLY A 321 -23.76 -6.12 -5.75
C GLY A 321 -23.24 -5.11 -4.73
N ALA A 322 -21.92 -5.06 -4.54
CA ALA A 322 -21.24 -4.07 -3.71
C ALA A 322 -21.50 -2.64 -4.18
N TYR A 323 -21.38 -2.41 -5.49
CA TYR A 323 -21.65 -1.11 -6.10
C TYR A 323 -23.13 -0.73 -6.00
N ALA A 324 -24.06 -1.62 -6.39
CA ALA A 324 -25.49 -1.31 -6.43
C ALA A 324 -26.07 -0.99 -5.05
N VAL A 325 -25.81 -1.84 -4.05
CA VAL A 325 -26.30 -1.61 -2.67
C VAL A 325 -25.50 -0.51 -1.99
N GLY A 326 -24.17 -0.47 -2.20
CA GLY A 326 -23.30 0.57 -1.63
C GLY A 326 -23.60 1.98 -2.14
N TRP A 327 -23.99 2.14 -3.40
CA TRP A 327 -24.45 3.41 -3.97
C TRP A 327 -25.85 3.80 -3.48
N ARG A 328 -26.79 2.84 -3.44
CA ARG A 328 -28.20 3.13 -3.12
C ARG A 328 -28.50 3.27 -1.63
N PHE A 329 -27.72 2.62 -0.75
CA PHE A 329 -27.97 2.53 0.70
C PHE A 329 -26.72 2.71 1.58
N GLY A 330 -25.53 2.92 1.01
CA GLY A 330 -24.27 2.92 1.76
C GLY A 330 -24.07 4.15 2.65
N THR A 331 -24.35 4.01 3.94
CA THR A 331 -24.13 5.06 4.96
C THR A 331 -22.88 4.78 5.81
N HIS A 332 -22.63 3.51 6.17
CA HIS A 332 -21.52 3.13 7.03
C HIS A 332 -20.29 2.76 6.21
N LYS A 333 -19.24 3.59 6.27
CA LYS A 333 -17.96 3.30 5.61
C LYS A 333 -17.29 2.04 6.20
N LEU A 334 -16.75 1.20 5.31
CA LEU A 334 -16.10 -0.07 5.68
C LEU A 334 -14.68 0.17 6.20
N ALA A 335 -13.86 0.90 5.44
CA ALA A 335 -12.47 1.17 5.77
C ALA A 335 -12.06 2.62 5.39
N PRO A 336 -12.48 3.65 6.16
CA PRO A 336 -12.37 5.06 5.77
C PRO A 336 -10.97 5.54 5.36
N ARG A 337 -9.92 5.02 6.02
CA ARG A 337 -8.51 5.39 5.74
C ARG A 337 -7.93 4.70 4.50
N ILE A 338 -8.56 3.61 4.05
CA ILE A 338 -8.04 2.69 3.02
C ILE A 338 -8.83 2.86 1.73
N SER A 339 -10.15 2.72 1.79
CA SER A 339 -11.07 2.92 0.67
C SER A 339 -12.30 3.70 1.15
N PRO A 340 -12.32 5.04 0.98
CA PRO A 340 -13.47 5.88 1.30
C PRO A 340 -14.74 5.53 0.51
N GLY A 341 -14.62 4.77 -0.58
CA GLY A 341 -15.74 4.29 -1.38
C GLY A 341 -16.52 3.16 -0.72
N LYS A 342 -15.83 2.12 -0.20
CA LYS A 342 -16.50 0.90 0.30
C LYS A 342 -17.34 1.14 1.56
N THR A 343 -18.50 0.52 1.61
CA THR A 343 -19.51 0.61 2.68
C THR A 343 -19.87 -0.77 3.21
N ARG A 344 -20.41 -0.84 4.44
CA ARG A 344 -20.86 -2.09 5.08
C ARG A 344 -22.11 -2.63 4.39
N GLU A 345 -23.01 -1.74 4.00
CA GLU A 345 -24.20 -2.05 3.22
C GLU A 345 -23.81 -2.56 1.83
N GLY A 346 -22.75 -2.01 1.22
CA GLY A 346 -22.14 -2.55 0.01
C GLY A 346 -21.63 -3.99 0.22
N LEU A 347 -20.89 -4.27 1.28
CA LEU A 347 -20.43 -5.64 1.59
C LEU A 347 -21.60 -6.62 1.77
N LEU A 348 -22.68 -6.23 2.44
CA LEU A 348 -23.89 -7.04 2.54
C LEU A 348 -24.56 -7.27 1.17
N GLY A 349 -24.51 -6.27 0.28
CA GLY A 349 -24.92 -6.40 -1.11
C GLY A 349 -24.06 -7.40 -1.90
N ALA A 350 -22.73 -7.31 -1.77
CA ALA A 350 -21.79 -8.25 -2.38
C ALA A 350 -22.13 -9.68 -1.97
N MET A 351 -22.23 -9.93 -0.66
CA MET A 351 -22.59 -11.23 -0.08
C MET A 351 -23.94 -11.74 -0.60
N GLY A 352 -25.00 -10.93 -0.54
CA GLY A 352 -26.33 -11.36 -0.96
C GLY A 352 -26.41 -11.72 -2.45
N PHE A 353 -25.82 -10.88 -3.32
CA PHE A 353 -25.82 -11.13 -4.76
C PHE A 353 -24.90 -12.30 -5.16
N SER A 354 -23.69 -12.39 -4.59
CA SER A 354 -22.77 -13.49 -4.88
C SER A 354 -23.26 -14.83 -4.34
N MET A 355 -23.97 -14.87 -3.21
CA MET A 355 -24.60 -16.09 -2.69
C MET A 355 -25.70 -16.62 -3.62
N VAL A 356 -26.52 -15.74 -4.19
CA VAL A 356 -27.54 -16.13 -5.19
C VAL A 356 -26.89 -16.60 -6.49
N ALA A 357 -25.88 -15.87 -7.00
CA ALA A 357 -25.15 -16.31 -8.19
C ALA A 357 -24.35 -17.61 -7.96
N GLY A 358 -23.81 -17.81 -6.75
CA GLY A 358 -23.12 -19.02 -6.33
C GLY A 358 -24.02 -20.23 -6.30
N VAL A 359 -25.25 -20.10 -5.76
CA VAL A 359 -26.30 -21.13 -5.88
C VAL A 359 -26.50 -21.49 -7.35
N LEU A 360 -26.78 -20.49 -8.19
CA LEU A 360 -27.09 -20.72 -9.61
C LEU A 360 -25.93 -21.41 -10.35
N CYS A 361 -24.69 -20.93 -10.19
CA CYS A 361 -23.53 -21.53 -10.87
C CYS A 361 -23.27 -22.96 -10.39
N MET A 362 -23.28 -23.21 -9.07
CA MET A 362 -23.09 -24.57 -8.54
C MET A 362 -24.22 -25.54 -8.90
N THR A 363 -25.42 -25.07 -9.30
CA THR A 363 -26.52 -25.96 -9.74
C THR A 363 -26.71 -26.05 -11.26
N LEU A 364 -26.04 -25.20 -12.05
CA LEU A 364 -26.27 -25.07 -13.50
C LEU A 364 -25.00 -25.14 -14.36
N LEU A 365 -23.81 -24.98 -13.77
CA LEU A 365 -22.53 -24.96 -14.49
C LEU A 365 -21.54 -26.01 -13.95
N VAL A 366 -21.52 -26.28 -12.65
CA VAL A 366 -20.56 -27.21 -12.02
C VAL A 366 -21.21 -28.57 -11.82
N ASP A 367 -20.71 -29.60 -12.52
CA ASP A 367 -21.21 -30.96 -12.38
C ASP A 367 -20.99 -31.52 -10.96
N GLY A 368 -21.99 -32.23 -10.43
CA GLY A 368 -22.02 -32.68 -9.04
C GLY A 368 -22.24 -31.58 -7.99
N GLY A 369 -22.32 -30.31 -8.40
CA GLY A 369 -22.48 -29.17 -7.50
C GLY A 369 -23.86 -29.08 -6.82
N ALA A 370 -23.88 -28.55 -5.60
CA ALA A 370 -25.08 -28.41 -4.78
C ALA A 370 -25.37 -26.96 -4.36
N TRP A 371 -26.65 -26.60 -4.25
CA TRP A 371 -27.08 -25.24 -3.91
C TRP A 371 -26.44 -24.67 -2.64
N TRP A 372 -26.25 -25.50 -1.60
CA TRP A 372 -25.66 -25.07 -0.33
C TRP A 372 -24.15 -24.79 -0.45
N GLN A 373 -23.43 -25.50 -1.33
CA GLN A 373 -22.04 -25.20 -1.68
C GLN A 373 -21.98 -23.83 -2.36
N GLY A 374 -22.95 -23.51 -3.22
CA GLY A 374 -23.10 -22.21 -3.86
C GLY A 374 -23.27 -21.04 -2.90
N LEU A 375 -24.00 -21.22 -1.80
CA LEU A 375 -24.10 -20.21 -0.72
C LEU A 375 -22.74 -19.97 -0.05
N LEU A 376 -21.99 -21.03 0.26
CA LEU A 376 -20.65 -20.91 0.85
C LEU A 376 -19.65 -20.28 -0.12
N MET A 377 -19.70 -20.68 -1.40
CA MET A 377 -18.86 -20.13 -2.47
C MET A 377 -19.09 -18.63 -2.65
N GLY A 378 -20.35 -18.20 -2.78
CA GLY A 378 -20.70 -16.79 -2.92
C GLY A 378 -20.25 -15.94 -1.73
N LEU A 379 -20.49 -16.42 -0.51
CA LEU A 379 -20.05 -15.78 0.73
C LEU A 379 -18.51 -15.63 0.77
N ALA A 380 -17.78 -16.70 0.44
CA ALA A 380 -16.33 -16.72 0.43
C ALA A 380 -15.74 -15.78 -0.65
N VAL A 381 -16.35 -15.70 -1.84
CA VAL A 381 -15.99 -14.73 -2.88
C VAL A 381 -16.21 -13.29 -2.41
N ALA A 382 -17.37 -12.95 -1.86
CA ALA A 382 -17.65 -11.58 -1.42
C ALA A 382 -16.66 -11.09 -0.34
N VAL A 383 -16.23 -11.98 0.56
CA VAL A 383 -15.22 -11.68 1.58
C VAL A 383 -13.82 -11.56 0.96
N SER A 384 -13.38 -12.54 0.16
CA SER A 384 -12.03 -12.56 -0.42
C SER A 384 -11.80 -11.45 -1.45
N ALA A 385 -12.76 -11.20 -2.34
CA ALA A 385 -12.77 -10.04 -3.24
C ALA A 385 -12.70 -8.74 -2.42
N THR A 386 -13.56 -8.58 -1.40
CA THR A 386 -13.55 -7.36 -0.58
C THR A 386 -12.21 -7.10 0.12
N LEU A 387 -11.56 -8.15 0.63
CA LEU A 387 -10.23 -8.07 1.21
C LEU A 387 -9.15 -7.73 0.16
N GLY A 388 -9.33 -8.20 -1.08
CA GLY A 388 -8.42 -7.94 -2.20
C GLY A 388 -8.28 -6.47 -2.55
N ASP A 389 -9.37 -5.78 -2.92
CA ASP A 389 -9.33 -4.33 -3.22
C ASP A 389 -8.83 -3.53 -2.01
N LEU A 390 -9.06 -4.00 -0.78
CA LEU A 390 -8.59 -3.32 0.44
C LEU A 390 -7.08 -3.49 0.65
N GLY A 391 -6.53 -4.68 0.36
CA GLY A 391 -5.10 -4.92 0.32
C GLY A 391 -4.41 -4.11 -0.78
N GLU A 392 -4.97 -4.12 -1.99
CA GLU A 392 -4.43 -3.37 -3.13
C GLU A 392 -4.57 -1.84 -2.93
N SER A 393 -5.69 -1.38 -2.34
CA SER A 393 -5.84 0.00 -1.86
C SER A 393 -4.81 0.38 -0.78
N MET A 394 -4.43 -0.54 0.12
CA MET A 394 -3.35 -0.30 1.09
C MET A 394 -2.00 -0.12 0.39
N ILE A 395 -1.65 -0.98 -0.57
CA ILE A 395 -0.42 -0.84 -1.37
C ILE A 395 -0.42 0.51 -2.10
N LYS A 396 -1.54 0.88 -2.74
CA LYS A 396 -1.67 2.18 -3.42
C LYS A 396 -1.54 3.37 -2.45
N ARG A 397 -2.04 3.28 -1.22
CA ARG A 397 -1.82 4.33 -0.20
C ARG A 397 -0.37 4.42 0.25
N ASP A 398 0.32 3.30 0.48
CA ASP A 398 1.75 3.32 0.87
C ASP A 398 2.64 3.90 -0.25
N LEU A 399 2.36 3.57 -1.50
CA LEU A 399 3.02 4.12 -2.70
C LEU A 399 2.60 5.58 -3.02
N GLY A 400 1.62 6.13 -2.29
CA GLY A 400 1.10 7.48 -2.50
C GLY A 400 0.50 7.68 -3.89
N ILE A 401 -0.21 6.69 -4.44
CA ILE A 401 -0.86 6.71 -5.76
C ILE A 401 -2.37 6.45 -5.65
N LYS A 402 -3.12 6.81 -6.71
CA LYS A 402 -4.56 6.49 -6.83
C LYS A 402 -4.79 5.18 -7.58
N ASP A 403 -4.01 4.95 -8.65
CA ASP A 403 -4.18 3.86 -9.62
C ASP A 403 -2.80 3.24 -9.96
N MET A 404 -2.73 1.93 -10.19
CA MET A 404 -1.47 1.20 -10.45
C MET A 404 -0.91 1.40 -11.85
N GLY A 405 -1.76 1.69 -12.83
CA GLY A 405 -1.36 1.82 -14.23
C GLY A 405 -2.15 2.86 -15.02
N ALA A 406 -1.74 3.03 -16.27
CA ALA A 406 -2.45 3.86 -17.26
C ALA A 406 -2.54 3.16 -18.63
N LEU A 407 -2.28 1.84 -18.68
CA LEU A 407 -2.21 1.05 -19.91
C LEU A 407 -3.54 1.00 -20.67
N LEU A 408 -4.67 1.09 -19.98
CA LEU A 408 -6.00 1.14 -20.58
C LEU A 408 -6.61 2.54 -20.39
N PRO A 409 -6.73 3.36 -21.46
CA PRO A 409 -7.29 4.71 -21.38
C PRO A 409 -8.66 4.73 -20.70
N GLY A 410 -8.76 5.47 -19.59
CA GLY A 410 -9.98 5.61 -18.78
C GLY A 410 -10.36 4.40 -17.91
N HIS A 411 -9.57 3.32 -17.89
CA HIS A 411 -9.94 2.07 -17.23
C HIS A 411 -9.05 1.65 -16.05
N GLY A 412 -7.84 2.23 -15.92
CA GLY A 412 -6.84 1.90 -14.89
C GLY A 412 -5.66 1.12 -15.45
N GLY A 413 -4.85 0.53 -14.57
CA GLY A 413 -3.93 -0.54 -14.91
C GLY A 413 -4.63 -1.90 -15.03
N ILE A 414 -3.83 -2.94 -15.31
CA ILE A 414 -4.29 -4.34 -15.18
C ILE A 414 -4.28 -4.75 -13.71
N MET A 415 -3.35 -4.26 -12.89
CA MET A 415 -3.36 -4.54 -11.44
C MET A 415 -4.62 -4.02 -10.75
N ASP A 416 -5.14 -2.85 -11.16
CA ASP A 416 -6.43 -2.28 -10.70
C ASP A 416 -7.68 -3.10 -11.17
N ARG A 417 -7.47 -4.31 -11.71
CA ARG A 417 -8.49 -5.28 -12.16
C ARG A 417 -8.20 -6.71 -11.71
N LEU A 418 -7.03 -6.93 -11.13
CA LEU A 418 -6.59 -8.21 -10.55
C LEU A 418 -6.70 -8.18 -9.01
N ASP A 419 -7.02 -7.03 -8.42
CA ASP A 419 -7.11 -6.78 -6.99
C ASP A 419 -8.16 -7.64 -6.28
N SER A 420 -9.37 -7.72 -6.83
CA SER A 420 -10.42 -8.64 -6.32
C SER A 420 -10.17 -10.09 -6.76
N LEU A 421 -9.67 -10.29 -7.98
CA LEU A 421 -9.51 -11.62 -8.59
C LEU A 421 -8.42 -12.48 -7.94
N LEU A 422 -7.22 -11.93 -7.72
CA LEU A 422 -6.06 -12.70 -7.26
C LEU A 422 -6.30 -13.35 -5.87
N PRO A 423 -6.77 -12.64 -4.83
CA PRO A 423 -7.00 -13.25 -3.52
C PRO A 423 -8.24 -14.17 -3.49
N THR A 424 -9.15 -14.02 -4.44
CA THR A 424 -10.34 -14.88 -4.59
C THR A 424 -10.01 -16.20 -5.28
N ALA A 425 -9.08 -16.21 -6.25
CA ALA A 425 -8.71 -17.39 -7.02
C ALA A 425 -8.35 -18.64 -6.19
N PRO A 426 -7.48 -18.59 -5.15
CA PRO A 426 -7.20 -19.76 -4.31
C PRO A 426 -8.39 -20.19 -3.46
N VAL A 427 -9.26 -19.25 -3.06
CA VAL A 427 -10.45 -19.54 -2.24
C VAL A 427 -11.48 -20.31 -3.05
N VAL A 428 -11.73 -19.89 -4.30
CA VAL A 428 -12.66 -20.60 -5.21
C VAL A 428 -12.08 -21.95 -5.64
N TRP A 429 -10.79 -22.02 -6.01
CA TRP A 429 -10.15 -23.30 -6.35
C TRP A 429 -10.25 -24.30 -5.18
N LEU A 430 -9.88 -23.89 -3.96
CA LEU A 430 -9.92 -24.77 -2.78
C LEU A 430 -11.34 -25.24 -2.45
N LEU A 431 -12.34 -24.37 -2.58
CA LEU A 431 -13.73 -24.76 -2.35
C LEU A 431 -14.25 -25.72 -3.43
N LEU A 432 -13.90 -25.51 -4.71
CA LEU A 432 -14.26 -26.46 -5.78
C LEU A 432 -13.61 -27.83 -5.55
N GLU A 433 -12.31 -27.87 -5.26
CA GLU A 433 -11.57 -29.10 -4.95
C GLU A 433 -12.19 -29.88 -3.76
N ILE A 434 -12.65 -29.17 -2.73
CA ILE A 434 -13.34 -29.77 -1.56
C ILE A 434 -14.77 -30.22 -1.89
N PHE A 435 -15.46 -29.58 -2.84
CA PHE A 435 -16.88 -29.80 -3.11
C PHE A 435 -17.17 -30.79 -4.24
N VAL A 436 -16.32 -30.85 -5.27
CA VAL A 436 -16.48 -31.69 -6.47
C VAL A 436 -15.23 -32.47 -6.87
N GLY A 437 -14.07 -32.16 -6.29
CA GLY A 437 -12.79 -32.83 -6.59
C GLY A 437 -11.97 -32.13 -7.67
N SER A 438 -10.94 -32.81 -8.17
CA SER A 438 -10.03 -32.33 -9.23
C SER A 438 -10.73 -32.29 -10.58
#